data_AF-A0A967PLB8-F1
#
_entry.id   AF-A0A967PLB8-F1
#
_cell.length_a   1.000
_cell.length_b   1.000
_cell.length_c   1.000
_cell.angle_alpha   90.00
_cell.angle_beta   90.00
_cell.angle_gamma   90.00
#
_symmetry.space_group_name_H-M   'P 1'
#
loop_
_entity.id
_entity.type
_entity.pdbx_description
1 polymer ?
#
loop_
_entity_poly.entity_id
_entity_poly.type
_entity_poly.pdbx_seq_one_letter_code
_entity_poly.pdbx_strand_id
1 'polypeptide(L)' 'HEITDQRAVTAPLTGLSARVEQPQDAPVLLEQAFSIFAAGRPRPVHVSVPIDVQALPTDAR' A
#
# COMPACT_ATOMS: atom_id res chain seq x y z
N HIS A 1 13.16 -3.74 -11.53
CA HIS A 1 14.52 -3.83 -10.95
C HIS A 1 15.24 -2.48 -10.90
N GLU A 2 15.00 -1.55 -11.83
CA GLU A 2 15.65 -0.21 -11.82
C GLU A 2 15.32 0.65 -10.60
N ILE A 3 14.10 0.54 -10.05
CA ILE A 3 13.73 1.13 -8.77
C ILE A 3 13.78 0.03 -7.71
N THR A 4 14.82 0.07 -6.88
CA THR A 4 15.06 -0.91 -5.80
C THR A 4 14.16 -0.69 -4.60
N ASP A 5 13.72 0.55 -4.36
CA ASP A 5 12.72 0.90 -3.36
C ASP A 5 11.69 1.89 -3.92
N GLN A 6 10.53 1.36 -4.33
CA GLN A 6 9.42 2.17 -4.83
C GLN A 6 8.78 3.05 -3.74
N ARG A 7 8.92 2.67 -2.46
CA ARG A 7 8.39 3.47 -1.35
C ARG A 7 9.20 4.74 -1.18
N ALA A 8 10.52 4.63 -1.23
CA ALA A 8 11.42 5.78 -1.12
C ALA A 8 11.14 6.85 -2.19
N VAL A 9 10.82 6.44 -3.42
CA VAL A 9 10.48 7.34 -4.52
C VAL A 9 9.17 8.10 -4.29
N THR A 10 8.18 7.44 -3.70
CA THR A 10 6.80 7.96 -3.60
C THR A 10 6.47 8.58 -2.24
N ALA A 11 7.23 8.28 -1.19
CA ALA A 11 7.03 8.79 0.16
C ALA A 11 6.94 10.33 0.25
N PRO A 12 7.77 11.13 -0.46
CA PRO A 12 7.68 12.59 -0.39
C PRO A 12 6.37 13.17 -0.97
N LEU A 13 5.68 12.41 -1.83
CA LEU A 13 4.52 12.87 -2.60
C LEU A 13 3.19 12.35 -2.04
N THR A 14 3.22 11.36 -1.15
CA THR A 14 2.05 10.65 -0.63
C THR A 14 1.79 10.99 0.84
N GLY A 15 0.62 10.62 1.36
CA GLY A 15 0.33 10.56 2.80
C GLY A 15 0.67 9.20 3.40
N LEU A 16 0.73 8.16 2.56
CA LEU A 16 1.15 6.81 2.90
C LEU A 16 1.89 6.21 1.69
N SER A 17 3.08 5.66 1.93
CA SER A 17 3.77 4.80 0.99
C SER A 17 4.16 3.50 1.68
N ALA A 18 3.46 2.42 1.36
CA ALA A 18 3.57 1.13 2.02
C ALA A 18 3.83 -0.01 1.03
N ARG A 19 4.30 -1.14 1.55
CA ARG A 19 4.50 -2.39 0.82
C ARG A 19 3.80 -3.49 1.58
N VAL A 20 3.07 -4.35 0.86
CA VAL A 20 2.52 -5.59 1.41
C VAL A 20 3.68 -6.57 1.61
N GLU A 21 3.92 -6.99 2.85
CA GLU A 21 4.97 -7.97 3.18
C GLU A 21 4.36 -9.39 3.27
N GLN A 22 3.09 -9.50 3.67
CA GLN A 22 2.31 -10.74 3.78
C GLN A 22 0.89 -10.55 3.22
N PRO A 23 0.22 -11.61 2.72
CA PRO A 23 -1.10 -11.47 2.08
C PRO A 23 -2.16 -10.79 2.97
N GLN A 24 -2.14 -11.09 4.28
CA GLN A 24 -3.02 -10.47 5.29
C GLN A 24 -2.80 -8.98 5.51
N ASP A 25 -1.69 -8.40 5.05
CA ASP A 25 -1.44 -6.96 5.17
C ASP A 25 -2.27 -6.17 4.16
N ALA A 26 -2.64 -6.77 3.03
CA ALA A 26 -3.32 -6.07 1.95
C ALA A 26 -4.68 -5.49 2.38
N PRO A 27 -5.59 -6.23 3.05
CA PRO A 27 -6.83 -5.65 3.58
C PRO A 27 -6.58 -4.49 4.55
N VAL A 28 -5.61 -4.63 5.46
CA VAL A 28 -5.30 -3.62 6.49
C VAL A 28 -4.76 -2.33 5.84
N LEU A 29 -3.84 -2.45 4.89
CA LEU A 29 -3.27 -1.28 4.18
C LEU A 29 -4.31 -0.60 3.28
N LEU A 30 -5.25 -1.35 2.70
CA LEU A 30 -6.36 -0.78 1.96
C LEU A 30 -7.32 -0.02 2.89
N GLU A 31 -7.69 -0.57 4.04
CA GLU A 31 -8.50 0.14 5.06
C GLU A 31 -7.85 1.47 5.48
N GLN A 32 -6.53 1.48 5.69
CA GLN A 32 -5.78 2.70 5.99
C GLN A 32 -5.80 3.70 4.82
N ALA A 33 -5.62 3.22 3.58
CA ALA A 33 -5.67 4.07 2.40
C ALA A 33 -7.03 4.76 2.25
N PHE A 34 -8.13 4.01 2.42
CA PHE A 34 -9.48 4.57 2.35
C PHE A 34 -9.79 5.52 3.52
N SER A 35 -9.25 5.27 4.71
CA SER A 35 -9.36 6.20 5.84
C SER A 35 -8.68 7.53 5.54
N ILE A 36 -7.52 7.52 4.85
CA ILE A 36 -6.84 8.74 4.39
C ILE A 36 -7.67 9.46 3.33
N PHE A 37 -8.33 8.73 2.42
CA PHE A 37 -9.19 9.32 1.40
C PHE A 37 -10.46 9.97 1.98
N ALA A 38 -10.96 9.46 3.10
CA ALA A 38 -12.11 10.02 3.82
C ALA A 38 -11.78 11.27 4.65
N ALA A 39 -10.50 11.67 4.77
CA ALA A 39 -10.09 12.83 5.55
C ALA A 39 -10.46 14.16 4.87
N GLY A 40 -10.62 15.24 5.65
CA GLY A 40 -11.02 16.56 5.12
C GLY A 40 -10.00 17.22 4.18
N ARG A 41 -8.74 16.74 4.15
CA ARG A 41 -7.74 17.09 3.14
C ARG A 41 -6.98 15.82 2.72
N PRO A 42 -7.54 15.02 1.81
CA PRO A 42 -6.97 13.72 1.47
C PRO A 42 -5.64 13.88 0.74
N ARG A 43 -4.75 12.90 0.95
CA ARG A 43 -3.41 12.82 0.35
C ARG A 43 -3.34 11.59 -0.56
N PRO A 44 -2.52 11.60 -1.63
CA PRO A 44 -2.29 10.40 -2.42
C PRO A 44 -1.73 9.27 -1.57
N VAL A 45 -2.05 8.03 -1.91
CA VAL A 45 -1.52 6.83 -1.25
C VAL A 45 -0.86 5.94 -2.29
N HIS A 46 0.30 5.37 -1.95
CA HIS A 46 0.98 4.34 -2.73
C HIS A 46 1.07 3.06 -1.90
N VAL A 47 0.63 1.95 -2.49
CA VAL A 47 0.77 0.60 -1.92
C VAL A 47 1.39 -0.28 -3.00
N SER A 48 2.58 -0.82 -2.74
CA SER A 48 3.18 -1.82 -3.63
C SER A 48 2.87 -3.23 -3.14
N VAL A 49 2.55 -4.11 -4.09
CA VAL A 49 2.29 -5.53 -3.83
C VAL A 49 3.31 -6.34 -4.61
N PRO A 50 4.25 -7.03 -3.94
CA PRO A 50 5.14 -7.97 -4.62
C PRO A 50 4.35 -9.06 -5.33
N ILE A 51 4.77 -9.46 -6.53
CA ILE A 51 4.02 -10.42 -7.38
C ILE A 51 3.88 -11.77 -6.68
N ASP A 52 4.92 -12.20 -5.98
CA ASP A 52 4.94 -13.42 -5.17
C ASP A 52 3.95 -13.38 -4.01
N VAL A 53 3.76 -12.21 -3.39
CA VAL A 53 2.74 -12.02 -2.34
C VAL A 53 1.33 -11.91 -2.94
N GLN A 54 1.16 -11.23 -4.07
CA GLN A 54 -0.12 -11.08 -4.76
C GLN A 54 -0.73 -12.44 -5.17
N ALA A 55 0.13 -13.41 -5.50
CA ALA A 55 -0.30 -14.74 -5.92
C ALA A 55 -0.81 -15.62 -4.77
N LEU A 56 -0.58 -15.22 -3.51
CA LEU A 56 -0.98 -15.99 -2.35
C LEU A 56 -2.42 -15.65 -1.93
N PRO A 57 -3.17 -16.62 -1.38
CA PRO A 57 -4.50 -16.35 -0.85
C PRO A 57 -4.42 -15.48 0.42
N THR A 58 -5.44 -14.66 0.61
CA THR A 58 -5.75 -14.00 1.87
C THR A 58 -7.25 -14.10 2.11
N ASP A 59 -7.67 -14.01 3.37
CA ASP A 59 -9.09 -14.08 3.71
C ASP A 59 -9.80 -12.81 3.22
N ALA A 60 -10.87 -12.99 2.44
CA ALA A 60 -11.86 -11.94 2.26
C ALA A 60 -12.70 -11.90 3.54
N ARG A 61 -12.52 -10.86 4.34
CA ARG A 61 -13.46 -10.58 5.45
C ARG A 61 -14.87 -10.39 4.91
#